data_AF-A0A1J7BNM3-F1
#
_entry.id   AF-A0A1J7BNM3-F1
#
_cell.length_a   1.000
_cell.length_b   1.000
_cell.length_c   1.000
_cell.angle_alpha   90.00
_cell.angle_beta   90.00
_cell.angle_gamma   90.00
#
_symmetry.space_group_name_H-M   'P 1'
#
loop_
_entity.id
_entity.type
_entity.pdbx_description
1 polymer ?
#
loop_
_entity_poly.entity_id
_entity_poly.type
_entity_poly.pdbx_seq_one_letter_code
_entity_poly.pdbx_strand_id
1 'polypeptide(L)'
;MGYEEYSNLDFDASEKVEAATEKICRNNVEELKSFCEEKLFSETDKISLIYYSLSECENYSFWNDFLTKEFIRVFEIAINQNKMEKLYPLLENITVDETNSLDAEKVREILVKELDNQKLQIRFNSLSLLEYWLDFDGLGIKQSVISKLREKTKDTNWKIRWNAHKMLTGRNIQVKDLSLMDKIRGRYGNVYSL
;
A
#
# COMPACT_ATOMS: atom_id res chain seq x y z
N MET A 1 -23.02 -5.42 -1.89
CA MET A 1 -22.04 -5.16 -0.83
C MET A 1 -20.71 -4.78 -1.44
N GLY A 2 -20.11 -3.72 -0.90
CA GLY A 2 -18.71 -3.39 -1.10
C GLY A 2 -18.02 -3.23 0.27
N TYR A 3 -16.81 -2.70 0.28
CA TYR A 3 -15.92 -2.72 1.44
C TYR A 3 -16.46 -1.93 2.64
N GLU A 4 -17.10 -0.78 2.40
CA GLU A 4 -17.69 0.02 3.48
C GLU A 4 -18.76 -0.75 4.25
N GLU A 5 -19.68 -1.43 3.54
CA GLU A 5 -20.70 -2.28 4.17
C GLU A 5 -20.06 -3.48 4.88
N TYR A 6 -19.05 -4.10 4.25
CA TYR A 6 -18.30 -5.21 4.82
C TYR A 6 -17.58 -4.85 6.13
N SER A 7 -16.96 -3.67 6.22
CA SER A 7 -16.19 -3.25 7.40
C SER A 7 -17.04 -3.01 8.67
N ASN A 8 -18.37 -3.02 8.53
CA ASN A 8 -19.31 -2.91 9.64
C ASN A 8 -19.84 -4.27 10.13
N LEU A 9 -19.44 -5.38 9.49
CA LEU A 9 -19.85 -6.72 9.89
C LEU A 9 -19.12 -7.18 11.16
N ASP A 10 -19.75 -8.12 11.88
CA ASP A 10 -19.02 -8.90 12.89
C ASP A 10 -18.06 -9.89 12.22
N PHE A 11 -17.12 -10.42 13.02
CA PHE A 11 -16.07 -11.31 12.54
C PHE A 11 -16.61 -12.56 11.81
N ASP A 12 -17.63 -13.21 12.36
CA ASP A 12 -18.21 -14.42 11.77
C ASP A 12 -18.91 -14.15 10.42
N ALA A 13 -19.49 -12.96 10.28
CA ALA A 13 -20.08 -12.51 9.02
C ALA A 13 -19.01 -12.06 8.02
N SER A 14 -17.95 -11.38 8.46
CA SER A 14 -16.86 -10.92 7.59
C SER A 14 -16.13 -12.11 6.95
N GLU A 15 -15.76 -13.13 7.74
CA GLU A 15 -15.10 -14.35 7.22
C GLU A 15 -15.93 -15.05 6.13
N LYS A 16 -17.26 -15.11 6.32
CA LYS A 16 -18.16 -15.72 5.32
C LYS A 16 -18.18 -14.93 4.02
N VAL A 17 -18.13 -13.60 4.11
CA VAL A 17 -18.12 -12.71 2.94
C VAL A 17 -16.81 -12.83 2.19
N GLU A 18 -15.68 -12.84 2.90
CA GLU A 18 -14.36 -13.01 2.30
C GLU A 18 -14.26 -14.35 1.56
N ALA A 19 -14.64 -15.45 2.22
CA ALA A 19 -14.61 -16.78 1.63
C ALA A 19 -15.57 -16.91 0.43
N ALA A 20 -16.76 -16.30 0.49
CA ALA A 20 -17.69 -16.28 -0.64
C ALA A 20 -17.14 -15.46 -1.81
N THR A 21 -16.53 -14.30 -1.54
CA THR A 21 -15.94 -13.41 -2.54
C THR A 21 -14.78 -14.09 -3.25
N GLU A 22 -13.86 -14.70 -2.48
CA GLU A 22 -12.73 -15.47 -3.00
C GLU A 22 -13.22 -16.61 -3.92
N LYS A 23 -14.21 -17.38 -3.47
CA LYS A 23 -14.75 -18.51 -4.23
C LYS A 23 -15.37 -18.07 -5.56
N ILE A 24 -16.10 -16.95 -5.56
CA ILE A 24 -16.68 -16.38 -6.80
C ILE A 24 -15.56 -15.95 -7.75
N CYS A 25 -14.55 -15.25 -7.23
CA CYS A 25 -13.40 -14.79 -8.01
C CYS A 25 -12.61 -15.96 -8.62
N ARG A 26 -12.34 -17.00 -7.82
CA ARG A 26 -11.59 -18.20 -8.24
C ARG A 26 -12.26 -18.93 -9.40
N ASN A 27 -13.60 -18.97 -9.41
CA ASN A 27 -14.36 -19.61 -10.48
C ASN A 27 -14.44 -18.76 -11.75
N ASN A 28 -14.11 -17.45 -11.68
CA ASN A 28 -14.34 -16.50 -12.76
C ASN A 28 -13.14 -15.54 -12.95
N VAL A 29 -11.91 -16.08 -12.99
CA VAL A 29 -10.67 -15.27 -13.00
C VAL A 29 -10.59 -14.26 -14.15
N GLU A 30 -11.02 -14.63 -15.36
CA GLU A 30 -10.98 -13.70 -16.50
C GLU A 30 -12.02 -12.59 -16.37
N GLU A 31 -13.22 -12.91 -15.89
CA GLU A 31 -14.28 -11.91 -15.62
C GLU A 31 -13.87 -10.96 -14.50
N LEU A 32 -13.18 -11.45 -13.47
CA LEU A 32 -12.59 -10.64 -12.41
C LEU A 32 -11.63 -9.59 -12.98
N LYS A 33 -10.70 -9.99 -13.86
CA LYS A 33 -9.75 -9.05 -14.48
C LYS A 33 -10.50 -7.95 -15.26
N SER A 34 -11.44 -8.33 -16.11
CA SER A 34 -12.26 -7.37 -16.87
C SER A 34 -13.07 -6.46 -15.95
N PHE A 35 -13.63 -7.00 -14.86
CA PHE A 35 -14.37 -6.20 -13.88
C PHE A 35 -13.48 -5.15 -13.20
N CYS A 36 -12.28 -5.53 -12.72
CA CYS A 36 -11.35 -4.60 -12.09
C CYS A 36 -10.81 -3.54 -13.05
N GLU A 37 -10.70 -3.85 -14.34
CA GLU A 37 -10.31 -2.89 -15.37
C GLU A 37 -11.44 -1.92 -15.71
N GLU A 38 -12.61 -2.43 -16.08
CA GLU A 38 -13.74 -1.64 -16.58
C GLU A 38 -14.43 -0.83 -15.49
N LYS A 39 -14.47 -1.35 -14.26
CA LYS A 39 -15.24 -0.78 -13.16
C LYS A 39 -14.41 -0.02 -12.13
N LEU A 40 -13.10 0.13 -12.36
CA LEU A 40 -12.14 0.76 -11.44
C LEU A 40 -12.67 2.04 -10.79
N PHE A 41 -13.31 2.91 -11.57
CA PHE A 41 -13.80 4.22 -11.12
C PHE A 41 -15.28 4.25 -10.72
N SER A 42 -16.08 3.27 -11.13
CA SER A 42 -17.53 3.25 -10.88
C SER A 42 -17.91 2.32 -9.73
N GLU A 43 -17.09 1.33 -9.42
CA GLU A 43 -17.35 0.29 -8.40
C GLU A 43 -16.14 0.13 -7.47
N THR A 44 -15.45 1.24 -7.17
CA THR A 44 -14.23 1.28 -6.34
C THR A 44 -14.43 0.56 -5.01
N ASP A 45 -15.56 0.76 -4.35
CA ASP A 45 -15.86 0.11 -3.05
C ASP A 45 -15.99 -1.43 -3.17
N LYS A 46 -16.54 -1.95 -4.26
CA LYS A 46 -16.60 -3.40 -4.51
C LYS A 46 -15.23 -3.98 -4.84
N ILE A 47 -14.43 -3.25 -5.62
CA ILE A 47 -13.06 -3.67 -5.94
C ILE A 47 -12.20 -3.67 -4.67
N SER A 48 -12.40 -2.70 -3.77
CA SER A 48 -11.77 -2.66 -2.44
C SER A 48 -12.06 -3.94 -1.64
N LEU A 49 -13.31 -4.42 -1.66
CA LEU A 49 -13.70 -5.67 -0.99
C LEU A 49 -13.05 -6.89 -1.64
N ILE A 50 -13.02 -6.92 -2.97
CA ILE A 50 -12.36 -7.98 -3.72
C ILE A 50 -10.88 -8.04 -3.34
N TYR A 51 -10.15 -6.94 -3.48
CA TYR A 51 -8.72 -6.90 -3.16
C TYR A 51 -8.45 -7.35 -1.73
N TYR A 52 -9.19 -6.81 -0.75
CA TYR A 52 -9.05 -7.22 0.64
C TYR A 52 -9.30 -8.72 0.83
N SER A 53 -10.42 -9.24 0.30
CA SER A 53 -10.79 -10.66 0.44
C SER A 53 -9.77 -11.60 -0.21
N LEU A 54 -9.16 -11.18 -1.32
CA LEU A 54 -8.13 -11.98 -2.01
C LEU A 54 -6.78 -11.90 -1.30
N SER A 55 -6.47 -10.77 -0.67
CA SER A 55 -5.24 -10.59 0.10
C SER A 55 -5.25 -11.36 1.43
N GLU A 56 -6.38 -11.42 2.13
CA GLU A 56 -6.47 -12.04 3.47
C GLU A 56 -6.89 -13.52 3.43
N CYS A 57 -7.12 -14.10 2.26
CA CYS A 57 -7.58 -15.48 2.16
C CYS A 57 -6.45 -16.51 2.40
N GLU A 58 -6.80 -17.70 2.88
CA GLU A 58 -5.87 -18.83 3.09
C GLU A 58 -5.06 -19.20 1.83
N ASN A 59 -5.58 -18.88 0.64
CA ASN A 59 -4.95 -19.17 -0.64
C ASN A 59 -4.28 -17.93 -1.28
N TYR A 60 -3.81 -16.97 -0.48
CA TYR A 60 -3.12 -15.76 -0.93
C TYR A 60 -2.08 -16.03 -2.04
N SER A 61 -1.31 -17.11 -1.92
CA SER A 61 -0.28 -17.49 -2.91
C SER A 61 -0.81 -17.65 -4.34
N PHE A 62 -2.08 -18.03 -4.52
CA PHE A 62 -2.73 -18.08 -5.83
C PHE A 62 -3.00 -16.68 -6.40
N TRP A 63 -3.33 -15.72 -5.53
CA TRP A 63 -3.72 -14.36 -5.90
C TRP A 63 -2.57 -13.36 -5.93
N ASN A 64 -1.42 -13.69 -5.34
CA ASN A 64 -0.26 -12.80 -5.19
C ASN A 64 0.16 -12.10 -6.51
N ASP A 65 0.29 -12.85 -7.61
CA ASP A 65 0.66 -12.29 -8.93
C ASP A 65 -0.42 -11.33 -9.46
N PHE A 66 -1.70 -11.69 -9.31
CA PHE A 66 -2.82 -10.84 -9.71
C PHE A 66 -2.85 -9.55 -8.89
N LEU A 67 -2.81 -9.66 -7.56
CA LEU A 67 -2.85 -8.52 -6.63
C LEU A 67 -1.67 -7.57 -6.85
N THR A 68 -0.47 -8.11 -7.07
CA THR A 68 0.70 -7.29 -7.38
C THR A 68 0.54 -6.54 -8.69
N LYS A 69 0.06 -7.19 -9.75
CA LYS A 69 -0.21 -6.53 -11.03
C LYS A 69 -1.27 -5.45 -10.91
N GLU A 70 -2.32 -5.71 -10.15
CA GLU A 70 -3.37 -4.73 -9.88
C GLU A 70 -2.86 -3.54 -9.06
N PHE A 71 -2.02 -3.77 -8.06
CA PHE A 71 -1.37 -2.68 -7.32
C PHE A 71 -0.61 -1.77 -8.27
N ILE A 72 0.27 -2.35 -9.11
CA ILE A 72 1.09 -1.60 -10.06
C ILE A 72 0.20 -0.82 -11.03
N ARG A 73 -0.78 -1.50 -11.66
CA ARG A 73 -1.71 -0.90 -12.63
C ARG A 73 -2.48 0.26 -12.02
N VAL A 74 -3.09 0.05 -10.86
CA VAL A 74 -3.90 1.07 -10.17
C VAL A 74 -3.03 2.24 -9.72
N PHE A 75 -1.82 1.99 -9.22
CA PHE A 75 -0.89 3.02 -8.78
C PHE A 75 -0.39 3.89 -9.95
N GLU A 76 -0.03 3.28 -11.08
CA GLU A 76 0.35 4.00 -12.29
C GLU A 76 -0.80 4.84 -12.84
N ILE A 77 -2.03 4.30 -12.87
CA ILE A 77 -3.24 5.05 -13.24
C ILE A 77 -3.43 6.24 -12.29
N ALA A 78 -3.30 6.02 -10.98
CA ALA A 78 -3.47 7.03 -9.95
C ALA A 78 -2.49 8.21 -10.12
N ILE A 79 -1.23 7.91 -10.46
CA ILE A 79 -0.20 8.92 -10.76
C ILE A 79 -0.52 9.66 -12.06
N ASN A 80 -0.68 8.90 -13.15
CA ASN A 80 -0.77 9.47 -14.50
C ASN A 80 -2.05 10.29 -14.69
N GLN A 81 -3.15 9.91 -14.04
CA GLN A 81 -4.42 10.60 -14.14
C GLN A 81 -4.68 11.57 -12.96
N ASN A 82 -3.72 11.72 -12.04
CA ASN A 82 -3.88 12.55 -10.84
C ASN A 82 -5.12 12.16 -10.02
N LYS A 83 -5.31 10.85 -9.81
CA LYS A 83 -6.44 10.24 -9.09
C LYS A 83 -6.03 9.55 -7.79
N MET A 84 -4.85 9.89 -7.27
CA MET A 84 -4.29 9.27 -6.07
C MET A 84 -5.27 9.29 -4.89
N GLU A 85 -5.90 10.43 -4.57
CA GLU A 85 -6.89 10.51 -3.49
C GLU A 85 -8.06 9.51 -3.64
N LYS A 86 -8.53 9.30 -4.87
CA LYS A 86 -9.66 8.39 -5.16
C LYS A 86 -9.26 6.92 -5.12
N LEU A 87 -8.04 6.59 -5.57
CA LEU A 87 -7.59 5.20 -5.75
C LEU A 87 -6.72 4.71 -4.59
N TYR A 88 -6.28 5.59 -3.69
CA TYR A 88 -5.47 5.22 -2.53
C TYR A 88 -6.15 4.16 -1.63
N PRO A 89 -7.47 4.24 -1.33
CA PRO A 89 -8.13 3.19 -0.54
C PRO A 89 -8.09 1.80 -1.18
N LEU A 90 -8.10 1.70 -2.51
CA LEU A 90 -7.92 0.41 -3.21
C LEU A 90 -6.53 -0.15 -2.96
N LEU A 91 -5.51 0.71 -3.02
CA LEU A 91 -4.11 0.32 -2.88
C LEU A 91 -3.78 -0.12 -1.46
N GLU A 92 -4.40 0.50 -0.45
CA GLU A 92 -4.27 0.08 0.95
C GLU A 92 -4.92 -1.29 1.21
N ASN A 93 -5.99 -1.63 0.49
CA ASN A 93 -6.65 -2.92 0.62
C ASN A 93 -5.94 -4.07 -0.12
N ILE A 94 -4.85 -3.80 -0.82
CA ILE A 94 -3.96 -4.85 -1.35
C ILE A 94 -2.86 -5.06 -0.31
N THR A 95 -3.10 -5.97 0.63
CA THR A 95 -2.12 -6.42 1.61
C THR A 95 -1.31 -7.59 1.07
N VAL A 96 -0.11 -7.78 1.63
CA VAL A 96 0.90 -8.74 1.15
C VAL A 96 1.47 -9.50 2.33
N ASP A 97 1.26 -10.80 2.34
CA ASP A 97 1.86 -11.68 3.35
C ASP A 97 3.32 -12.00 3.03
N GLU A 98 3.68 -12.09 1.74
CA GLU A 98 5.02 -12.45 1.29
C GLU A 98 5.78 -11.29 0.65
N THR A 99 6.47 -10.49 1.47
CA THR A 99 7.26 -9.35 0.99
C THR A 99 8.54 -9.76 0.24
N ASN A 100 8.97 -11.03 0.32
CA ASN A 100 10.24 -11.50 -0.25
C ASN A 100 10.15 -12.02 -1.69
N SER A 101 9.01 -11.82 -2.37
CA SER A 101 8.82 -12.21 -3.77
C SER A 101 9.41 -11.20 -4.77
N LEU A 102 9.71 -11.66 -5.99
CA LEU A 102 10.13 -10.80 -7.10
C LEU A 102 9.04 -9.78 -7.48
N ASP A 103 7.78 -10.10 -7.26
CA ASP A 103 6.67 -9.22 -7.57
C ASP A 103 6.53 -8.12 -6.52
N ALA A 104 6.63 -8.45 -5.22
CA ALA A 104 6.72 -7.46 -4.16
C ALA A 104 7.93 -6.52 -4.33
N GLU A 105 9.04 -7.03 -4.88
CA GLU A 105 10.20 -6.23 -5.24
C GLU A 105 9.89 -5.17 -6.31
N LYS A 106 9.16 -5.52 -7.37
CA LYS A 106 8.74 -4.57 -8.41
C LYS A 106 7.89 -3.44 -7.83
N VAL A 107 6.97 -3.79 -6.92
CA VAL A 107 6.13 -2.79 -6.24
C VAL A 107 6.99 -1.83 -5.43
N ARG A 108 7.92 -2.36 -4.61
CA ARG A 108 8.87 -1.52 -3.85
C ARG A 108 9.69 -0.61 -4.77
N GLU A 109 10.17 -1.11 -5.90
CA GLU A 109 10.96 -0.31 -6.85
C GLU A 109 10.16 0.87 -7.40
N ILE A 110 8.90 0.65 -7.77
CA ILE A 110 7.99 1.71 -8.23
C ILE A 110 7.73 2.71 -7.11
N LEU A 111 7.41 2.25 -5.90
CA LEU A 111 7.15 3.13 -4.76
C LEU A 111 8.40 3.98 -4.41
N VAL A 112 9.58 3.36 -4.40
CA VAL A 112 10.88 4.01 -4.14
C VAL A 112 11.22 5.05 -5.21
N LYS A 113 10.94 4.76 -6.49
CA LYS A 113 11.11 5.73 -7.58
C LYS A 113 10.24 6.97 -7.36
N GLU A 114 8.99 6.77 -6.97
CA GLU A 114 8.02 7.87 -6.80
C GLU A 114 8.26 8.70 -5.52
N LEU A 115 9.17 8.29 -4.64
CA LEU A 115 9.69 9.14 -3.56
C LEU A 115 10.47 10.37 -4.06
N ASP A 116 10.83 10.44 -5.35
CA ASP A 116 11.44 11.61 -5.96
C ASP A 116 10.45 12.45 -6.79
N ASN A 117 9.16 12.10 -6.77
CA ASN A 117 8.13 12.80 -7.54
C ASN A 117 8.02 14.28 -7.11
N GLN A 118 7.77 15.21 -8.05
CA GLN A 118 7.62 16.63 -7.71
C GLN A 118 6.38 16.91 -6.86
N LYS A 119 5.30 16.13 -7.03
CA LYS A 119 4.06 16.29 -6.28
C LYS A 119 4.20 15.69 -4.89
N LEU A 120 4.00 16.52 -3.87
CA LEU A 120 4.04 16.11 -2.46
C LEU A 120 3.09 14.93 -2.17
N GLN A 121 1.88 14.96 -2.74
CA GLN A 121 0.89 13.91 -2.55
C GLN A 121 1.37 12.55 -3.02
N ILE A 122 2.05 12.50 -4.17
CA ILE A 122 2.61 11.24 -4.68
C ILE A 122 3.74 10.78 -3.77
N ARG A 123 4.71 11.64 -3.44
CA ARG A 123 5.82 11.25 -2.54
C ARG A 123 5.34 10.72 -1.19
N PHE A 124 4.36 11.40 -0.59
CA PHE A 124 3.81 11.02 0.70
C PHE A 124 3.08 9.67 0.62
N ASN A 125 2.18 9.49 -0.35
CA ASN A 125 1.42 8.25 -0.51
C ASN A 125 2.34 7.09 -0.90
N SER A 126 3.35 7.31 -1.74
CA SER A 126 4.38 6.32 -2.04
C SER A 126 5.12 5.86 -0.79
N LEU A 127 5.43 6.78 0.13
CA LEU A 127 6.12 6.46 1.37
C LEU A 127 5.22 5.65 2.32
N SER A 128 3.96 6.06 2.47
CA SER A 128 2.98 5.33 3.28
C SER A 128 2.74 3.92 2.74
N LEU A 129 2.53 3.78 1.43
CA LEU A 129 2.37 2.47 0.81
C LEU A 129 3.63 1.62 0.94
N LEU A 130 4.83 2.20 0.79
CA LEU A 130 6.08 1.47 0.92
C LEU A 130 6.23 0.81 2.30
N GLU A 131 5.67 1.39 3.36
CA GLU A 131 5.70 0.80 4.70
C GLU A 131 5.02 -0.57 4.75
N TYR A 132 3.86 -0.73 4.08
CA TYR A 132 3.14 -2.00 3.99
C TYR A 132 3.85 -3.06 3.14
N TRP A 133 4.70 -2.64 2.20
CA TRP A 133 5.45 -3.53 1.31
C TRP A 133 6.86 -3.87 1.80
N LEU A 134 7.19 -3.47 3.03
CA LEU A 134 8.45 -3.77 3.70
C LEU A 134 8.20 -4.67 4.90
N ASP A 135 8.98 -5.75 4.98
CA ASP A 135 8.99 -6.64 6.15
C ASP A 135 9.22 -5.84 7.44
N PHE A 136 8.45 -6.14 8.48
CA PHE A 136 8.51 -5.48 9.79
C PHE A 136 9.89 -5.65 10.43
N ASP A 137 10.49 -6.83 10.26
CA ASP A 137 11.77 -7.16 10.90
C ASP A 137 12.98 -6.56 10.18
N GLY A 138 12.76 -5.95 9.00
CA GLY A 138 13.81 -5.37 8.18
C GLY A 138 14.77 -6.39 7.55
N LEU A 139 14.55 -7.68 7.78
CA LEU A 139 15.23 -8.75 7.06
C LEU A 139 14.89 -8.64 5.58
N GLY A 140 15.91 -8.60 4.72
CA GLY A 140 15.70 -8.54 3.27
C GLY A 140 15.43 -7.16 2.68
N ILE A 141 15.39 -6.07 3.46
CA ILE A 141 15.29 -4.73 2.87
C ILE A 141 16.55 -4.42 2.04
N LYS A 142 16.38 -4.12 0.76
CA LYS A 142 17.50 -3.79 -0.11
C LYS A 142 18.18 -2.50 0.34
N GLN A 143 19.52 -2.47 0.21
CA GLN A 143 20.33 -1.29 0.52
C GLN A 143 19.92 -0.05 -0.31
N SER A 144 19.38 -0.24 -1.52
CA SER A 144 18.81 0.83 -2.34
C SER A 144 17.63 1.52 -1.64
N VAL A 145 16.71 0.75 -1.05
CA VAL A 145 15.56 1.28 -0.29
C VAL A 145 16.04 2.03 0.94
N ILE A 146 16.96 1.45 1.72
CA ILE A 146 17.56 2.10 2.89
C ILE A 146 18.17 3.46 2.50
N SER A 147 18.91 3.47 1.40
CA SER A 147 19.59 4.68 0.92
C SER A 147 18.59 5.76 0.51
N LYS A 148 17.49 5.38 -0.16
CA LYS A 148 16.41 6.30 -0.51
C LYS A 148 15.69 6.84 0.73
N LEU A 149 15.37 5.99 1.71
CA LEU A 149 14.75 6.44 2.97
C LEU A 149 15.66 7.41 3.72
N ARG A 150 16.97 7.14 3.78
CA ARG A 150 17.96 8.07 4.36
C ARG A 150 17.98 9.41 3.65
N GLU A 151 17.84 9.43 2.33
CA GLU A 151 17.67 10.67 1.56
C GLU A 151 16.38 11.40 1.96
N LYS A 152 15.25 10.68 2.07
CA LYS A 152 13.95 11.26 2.44
C LYS A 152 13.90 11.81 3.87
N THR A 153 14.80 11.40 4.77
CA THR A 153 14.96 12.09 6.07
C THR A 153 15.39 13.56 5.95
N LYS A 154 15.79 14.01 4.74
CA LYS A 154 16.13 15.38 4.42
C LYS A 154 15.11 16.06 3.50
N ASP A 155 13.93 15.47 3.28
CA ASP A 155 12.87 16.06 2.45
C ASP A 155 12.44 17.43 3.02
N THR A 156 11.97 18.32 2.15
CA THR A 156 11.42 19.62 2.54
C THR A 156 10.17 19.49 3.42
N ASN A 157 9.36 18.45 3.23
CA ASN A 157 8.17 18.19 4.01
C ASN A 157 8.48 17.40 5.29
N TRP A 158 8.01 17.90 6.43
CA TRP A 158 8.29 17.30 7.74
C TRP A 158 7.64 15.92 7.93
N LYS A 159 6.48 15.65 7.32
CA LYS A 159 5.80 14.35 7.42
C LYS A 159 6.60 13.26 6.71
N ILE A 160 7.15 13.57 5.53
CA ILE A 160 8.08 12.68 4.81
C ILE A 160 9.33 12.41 5.66
N ARG A 161 9.95 13.45 6.22
CA ARG A 161 11.12 13.27 7.11
C ARG A 161 10.81 12.36 8.30
N TRP A 162 9.66 12.60 8.94
CA TRP A 162 9.19 11.84 10.10
C TRP A 162 8.95 10.36 9.76
N ASN A 163 8.15 10.08 8.73
CA ASN A 163 7.79 8.72 8.33
C ASN A 163 9.03 7.94 7.87
N ALA A 164 9.90 8.54 7.04
CA ALA A 164 11.14 7.87 6.62
C ALA A 164 12.07 7.55 7.81
N HIS A 165 12.17 8.46 8.78
CA HIS A 165 12.95 8.22 10.01
C HIS A 165 12.32 7.09 10.85
N LYS A 166 11.00 7.06 11.00
CA LYS A 166 10.28 6.00 11.73
C LYS A 166 10.46 4.64 11.08
N MET A 167 10.37 4.54 9.74
CA MET A 167 10.58 3.30 9.00
C MET A 167 12.00 2.74 9.20
N LEU A 168 13.02 3.61 9.19
CA LEU A 168 14.42 3.21 9.43
C LEU A 168 14.66 2.79 10.88
N THR A 169 14.25 3.62 11.85
CA THR A 169 14.48 3.36 13.28
C THR A 169 13.67 2.19 13.80
N GLY A 170 12.45 1.98 13.30
CA GLY A 170 11.64 0.80 13.61
C GLY A 170 12.31 -0.52 13.21
N ARG A 171 13.20 -0.47 12.22
CA ARG A 171 13.99 -1.61 11.73
C ARG A 171 15.44 -1.62 12.27
N ASN A 172 15.70 -0.89 13.36
CA ASN A 172 17.02 -0.75 13.98
C ASN A 172 18.12 -0.20 13.04
N ILE A 173 17.74 0.50 11.97
CA ILE A 173 18.70 1.11 11.04
C ILE A 173 19.11 2.49 11.56
N GLN A 174 20.40 2.67 11.80
CA GLN A 174 20.94 3.94 12.28
C GLN A 174 20.75 5.05 11.23
N VAL A 175 20.22 6.17 11.70
CA VAL A 175 19.99 7.41 10.95
C VAL A 175 20.19 8.62 11.86
N LYS A 176 20.47 9.79 11.27
CA LYS A 176 20.55 11.04 12.02
C LYS A 176 19.20 11.34 12.67
N ASP A 177 19.27 11.76 13.93
CA ASP A 177 18.09 12.13 14.70
C ASP A 177 17.32 13.32 14.08
N LEU A 178 16.02 13.34 14.31
CA LEU A 178 15.11 14.37 13.83
C LEU A 178 15.30 15.70 14.56
N SER A 179 14.93 16.80 13.88
CA SER A 179 14.86 18.11 14.52
C SER A 179 13.83 18.12 15.66
N LEU A 180 14.03 18.97 16.67
CA LEU A 180 13.07 19.12 17.78
C LEU A 180 11.65 19.46 17.26
N MET A 181 11.56 20.31 16.24
CA MET A 181 10.28 20.67 15.63
C MET A 181 9.60 19.50 14.93
N ASP A 182 10.36 18.66 14.22
CA ASP A 182 9.80 17.46 13.60
C ASP A 182 9.32 16.47 14.67
N LYS A 183 10.00 16.37 15.81
CA LYS A 183 9.56 15.54 16.95
C LYS A 183 8.26 16.04 17.58
N ILE A 184 8.13 17.35 17.78
CA ILE A 184 6.89 17.95 18.28
C ILE A 184 5.75 17.69 17.30
N ARG A 185 5.96 17.96 16.01
CA ARG A 185 4.93 17.74 14.98
C ARG A 185 4.57 16.27 14.84
N GLY A 186 5.54 15.37 14.89
CA GLY A 186 5.30 13.93 14.80
C GLY A 186 4.53 13.35 15.98
N ARG A 187 4.69 13.94 17.18
CA ARG A 187 3.98 13.50 18.39
C ARG A 187 2.55 14.03 18.49
N TYR A 188 2.30 15.24 17.99
CA TYR A 188 1.01 15.93 18.21
C TYR A 188 0.23 16.22 16.92
N GLY A 189 0.85 16.09 15.76
CA GLY A 189 0.22 16.31 14.46
C GLY A 189 -0.26 15.01 13.81
N ASN A 190 -1.13 15.13 12.81
CA ASN A 190 -1.50 14.00 11.97
C ASN A 190 -0.38 13.72 10.95
N VAL A 191 0.33 12.61 11.14
CA VAL A 191 1.44 12.16 10.29
C VAL A 191 1.00 11.25 9.15
N TYR A 192 -0.28 10.84 9.15
CA TYR A 192 -0.86 9.86 8.24
C TYR A 192 -1.80 10.49 7.20
N SER A 193 -2.23 11.74 7.40
CA SER A 193 -2.92 12.53 6.38
C SER A 193 -2.02 13.63 5.86
N LEU A 194 -2.21 14.09 4.61
CA LEU A 194 -1.56 15.30 4.11
C LEU A 194 -2.23 16.59 4.60
#